data_AF-A0A2P5AVB9-F1
#
_entry.id   AF-A0A2P5AVB9-F1
#
_cell.length_a   1.000
_cell.length_b   1.000
_cell.length_c   1.000
_cell.angle_alpha   90.00
_cell.angle_beta   90.00
_cell.angle_gamma   90.00
#
_symmetry.space_group_name_H-M   'P 1'
#
loop_
_entity.id
_entity.type
_entity.pdbx_description
1 polymer ?
#
loop_
_entity_poly.entity_id
_entity_poly.type
_entity_poly.pdbx_seq_one_letter_code
_entity_poly.pdbx_strand_id
1 'polypeptide(L)'
;MRVLTYTCPWPADHPKSDEYFSDPRLAAYAVPYNRVISGDASKDYLQKQIEILRTKAHWKKAYFYLWDEPLNLEQYESLRNIASEIHAYAPDARVLTTYYTGPSDAPLAPTAFEAFVKVPKFLRPHTQIYCTSEWVLGNREDLVKDIISELQPEDGEEWWTYVCMGPSDPHPNWHLGMRGTQHRAVMWRVWKEGGTGFLYWGANCYEKATVPSEEIRFRRGLPPGDGVLFYPGEVFSSSHVPVASLRLERILSGLQDIEYLRLFSSRYGRDEGLALLEKTGVYLGPERYTHEHMPIDMMRGEIFNACRS
;
A
#
# COMPACT_ATOMS: atom_id res chain seq x y z
N MET A 1 10.05 -3.34 2.42
CA MET A 1 8.63 -2.93 2.63
C MET A 1 7.90 -3.25 1.33
N ARG A 2 6.57 -3.45 1.33
CA ARG A 2 5.83 -3.83 0.11
C ARG A 2 5.12 -2.59 -0.44
N VAL A 3 5.26 -2.30 -1.75
CA VAL A 3 4.50 -1.26 -2.49
C VAL A 3 3.83 -1.95 -3.67
N LEU A 4 2.51 -1.80 -3.85
CA LEU A 4 1.78 -2.51 -4.92
C LEU A 4 0.81 -1.61 -5.69
N THR A 5 0.72 -1.90 -7.00
CA THR A 5 -0.29 -1.40 -7.95
C THR A 5 -0.76 -2.57 -8.85
N TYR A 6 -1.80 -3.30 -8.42
CA TYR A 6 -2.56 -4.36 -9.14
C TYR A 6 -1.90 -5.66 -9.65
N THR A 7 -2.77 -6.60 -10.05
CA THR A 7 -2.56 -8.04 -10.33
C THR A 7 -2.12 -8.35 -11.78
N CYS A 8 -1.61 -9.56 -12.00
CA CYS A 8 -1.40 -10.12 -13.34
C CYS A 8 -2.71 -10.12 -14.16
N PRO A 9 -2.68 -9.71 -15.45
CA PRO A 9 -3.87 -9.73 -16.31
C PRO A 9 -4.20 -11.13 -16.83
N TRP A 10 -3.32 -12.11 -16.65
CA TRP A 10 -3.52 -13.48 -17.08
C TRP A 10 -4.14 -14.33 -15.96
N PRO A 11 -4.98 -15.33 -16.28
CA PRO A 11 -5.50 -16.27 -15.28
C PRO A 11 -4.40 -17.14 -14.67
N ALA A 12 -4.62 -17.71 -13.48
CA ALA A 12 -3.63 -18.48 -12.72
C ALA A 12 -3.08 -19.74 -13.44
N ASP A 13 -3.82 -20.34 -14.37
CA ASP A 13 -3.36 -21.49 -15.17
C ASP A 13 -2.48 -21.06 -16.37
N HIS A 14 -2.36 -19.77 -16.64
CA HIS A 14 -1.55 -19.28 -17.74
C HIS A 14 -0.05 -19.21 -17.37
N PRO A 15 0.88 -19.69 -18.20
CA PRO A 15 2.33 -19.67 -17.89
C PRO A 15 2.89 -18.29 -17.54
N LYS A 16 2.41 -17.23 -18.21
CA LYS A 16 2.81 -15.84 -17.90
C LYS A 16 2.42 -15.39 -16.49
N SER A 17 1.38 -15.96 -15.89
CA SER A 17 1.00 -15.68 -14.51
C SER A 17 2.03 -16.24 -13.54
N ASP A 18 2.43 -17.49 -13.78
CA ASP A 18 3.45 -18.17 -12.97
C ASP A 18 4.81 -17.45 -13.08
N GLU A 19 5.21 -17.05 -14.29
CA GLU A 19 6.41 -16.24 -14.55
C GLU A 19 6.35 -14.92 -13.78
N TYR A 20 5.25 -14.18 -13.89
CA TYR A 20 5.06 -12.89 -13.23
C TYR A 20 5.07 -13.03 -11.69
N PHE A 21 4.33 -13.98 -11.13
CA PHE A 21 4.21 -14.16 -9.68
C PHE A 21 5.48 -14.75 -9.03
N SER A 22 6.23 -15.52 -9.80
CA SER A 22 7.51 -16.10 -9.36
C SER A 22 8.66 -15.09 -9.33
N ASP A 23 8.52 -13.92 -9.99
CA ASP A 23 9.58 -12.90 -9.98
C ASP A 23 9.97 -12.52 -8.54
N PRO A 24 11.25 -12.63 -8.16
CA PRO A 24 11.70 -12.32 -6.80
C PRO A 24 11.53 -10.85 -6.43
N ARG A 25 11.41 -9.95 -7.42
CA ARG A 25 11.14 -8.53 -7.21
C ARG A 25 9.68 -8.27 -6.80
N LEU A 26 8.77 -9.17 -7.16
CA LEU A 26 7.36 -9.08 -6.76
C LEU A 26 7.22 -9.52 -5.29
N ALA A 27 6.86 -8.58 -4.42
CA ALA A 27 6.79 -8.82 -2.98
C ALA A 27 5.41 -9.26 -2.48
N ALA A 28 4.34 -8.84 -3.17
CA ALA A 28 2.96 -9.25 -2.94
C ALA A 28 2.14 -9.09 -4.22
N TYR A 29 0.96 -9.70 -4.30
CA TYR A 29 0.01 -9.44 -5.37
C TYR A 29 -1.43 -9.68 -4.89
N ALA A 30 -2.35 -8.85 -5.37
CA ALA A 30 -3.78 -9.11 -5.22
C ALA A 30 -4.18 -10.26 -6.15
N VAL A 31 -4.93 -11.24 -5.67
CA VAL A 31 -5.56 -12.24 -6.55
C VAL A 31 -6.74 -11.58 -7.26
N PRO A 32 -6.91 -11.75 -8.59
CA PRO A 32 -8.05 -11.19 -9.29
C PRO A 32 -9.36 -11.67 -8.67
N TYR A 33 -10.14 -10.73 -8.12
CA TYR A 33 -11.47 -10.98 -7.59
C TYR A 33 -12.45 -10.02 -8.28
N ASN A 34 -13.40 -10.57 -9.05
CA ASN A 34 -14.31 -9.77 -9.86
C ASN A 34 -15.72 -9.84 -9.29
N ARG A 35 -16.09 -8.82 -8.50
CA ARG A 35 -17.45 -8.70 -7.91
C ARG A 35 -18.57 -8.57 -8.92
N VAL A 36 -18.26 -8.10 -10.12
CA VAL A 36 -19.26 -7.76 -11.15
C VAL A 36 -19.94 -9.01 -11.72
N ILE A 37 -19.39 -10.20 -11.48
CA ILE A 37 -20.03 -11.47 -11.82
C ILE A 37 -20.65 -12.01 -10.53
N SER A 38 -21.84 -11.53 -10.17
CA SER A 38 -22.65 -12.15 -9.11
C SER A 38 -23.31 -13.42 -9.68
N GLY A 39 -22.84 -14.61 -9.28
CA GLY A 39 -23.38 -15.91 -9.68
C GLY A 39 -22.38 -17.06 -9.49
N ASP A 40 -22.84 -18.31 -9.66
CA ASP A 40 -22.05 -19.54 -9.44
C ASP A 40 -20.75 -19.57 -10.24
N ALA A 41 -20.76 -19.08 -11.49
CA ALA A 41 -19.58 -19.05 -12.36
C ALA A 41 -18.41 -18.19 -11.81
N SER A 42 -18.68 -17.19 -10.98
CA SER A 42 -17.65 -16.38 -10.33
C SER A 42 -17.01 -17.11 -9.16
N LYS A 43 -17.82 -17.88 -8.41
CA LYS A 43 -17.34 -18.73 -7.33
C LYS A 43 -16.47 -19.85 -7.89
N ASP A 44 -16.91 -20.50 -8.96
CA ASP A 44 -16.15 -21.55 -9.66
C ASP A 44 -14.81 -21.01 -10.19
N TYR A 45 -14.82 -19.80 -10.78
CA TYR A 45 -13.59 -19.15 -11.25
C TYR A 45 -12.63 -18.90 -10.09
N LEU A 46 -13.09 -18.24 -9.01
CA LEU A 46 -12.28 -17.93 -7.85
C LEU A 46 -11.70 -19.20 -7.21
N GLN A 47 -12.53 -20.23 -7.03
CA GLN A 47 -12.11 -21.51 -6.48
C GLN A 47 -11.01 -22.13 -7.35
N LYS A 48 -11.18 -22.16 -8.67
CA LYS A 48 -10.14 -22.64 -9.60
C LYS A 48 -8.84 -21.84 -9.48
N GLN A 49 -8.92 -20.50 -9.37
CA GLN A 49 -7.72 -19.68 -9.15
C GLN A 49 -7.01 -20.05 -7.84
N ILE A 50 -7.77 -20.22 -6.75
CA ILE A 50 -7.24 -20.59 -5.44
C ILE A 50 -6.57 -21.96 -5.50
N GLU A 51 -7.23 -22.97 -6.07
CA GLU A 51 -6.70 -24.33 -6.19
C GLU A 51 -5.35 -24.35 -6.92
N ILE A 52 -5.22 -23.59 -7.99
CA ILE A 52 -3.95 -23.49 -8.73
C ILE A 52 -2.91 -22.75 -7.90
N LEU A 53 -3.22 -21.53 -7.45
CA LEU A 53 -2.24 -20.64 -6.82
C LEU A 53 -1.70 -21.21 -5.50
N ARG A 54 -2.50 -21.94 -4.72
CA ARG A 54 -2.07 -22.57 -3.46
C ARG A 54 -0.99 -23.62 -3.63
N THR A 55 -0.91 -24.25 -4.79
CA THR A 55 0.17 -25.21 -5.09
C THR A 55 1.51 -24.53 -5.37
N LYS A 56 1.53 -23.20 -5.52
CA LYS A 56 2.71 -22.44 -5.93
C LYS A 56 3.46 -21.87 -4.73
N ALA A 57 4.79 -21.87 -4.80
CA ALA A 57 5.64 -21.31 -3.75
C ALA A 57 5.43 -19.80 -3.51
N HIS A 58 4.90 -19.08 -4.51
CA HIS A 58 4.57 -17.66 -4.41
C HIS A 58 3.19 -17.40 -3.76
N TRP A 59 2.41 -18.42 -3.38
CA TRP A 59 1.12 -18.25 -2.71
C TRP A 59 1.19 -17.35 -1.47
N LYS A 60 2.28 -17.45 -0.70
CA LYS A 60 2.57 -16.58 0.45
C LYS A 60 2.66 -15.09 0.13
N LYS A 61 2.76 -14.72 -1.16
CA LYS A 61 2.75 -13.33 -1.65
C LYS A 61 1.32 -12.87 -2.00
N ALA A 62 0.38 -13.79 -2.19
CA ALA A 62 -0.99 -13.51 -2.56
C ALA A 62 -1.79 -12.90 -1.40
N TYR A 63 -2.73 -12.04 -1.75
CA TYR A 63 -3.79 -11.59 -0.86
C TYR A 63 -5.05 -11.27 -1.69
N PHE A 64 -6.21 -11.21 -1.04
CA PHE A 64 -7.47 -10.85 -1.66
C PHE A 64 -7.84 -9.42 -1.30
N TYR A 65 -7.89 -8.54 -2.31
CA TYR A 65 -8.40 -7.18 -2.12
C TYR A 65 -9.90 -7.18 -2.40
N LEU A 66 -10.70 -7.32 -1.35
CA LEU A 66 -12.12 -7.61 -1.52
C LEU A 66 -12.96 -6.36 -1.69
N TRP A 67 -12.75 -5.33 -0.88
CA TRP A 67 -13.57 -4.13 -0.84
C TRP A 67 -12.66 -2.90 -0.75
N ASP A 68 -12.98 -1.86 -1.51
CA ASP A 68 -12.33 -0.54 -1.40
C ASP A 68 -13.17 0.38 -0.49
N GLU A 69 -12.66 0.69 0.71
CA GLU A 69 -13.24 1.63 1.68
C GLU A 69 -14.74 1.42 2.01
N PRO A 70 -15.13 0.33 2.69
CA PRO A 70 -16.53 0.12 3.10
C PRO A 70 -17.01 1.20 4.08
N LEU A 71 -18.26 1.63 3.95
CA LEU A 71 -18.83 2.81 4.63
C LEU A 71 -19.97 2.50 5.61
N ASN A 72 -20.63 1.36 5.47
CA ASN A 72 -21.79 0.97 6.28
C ASN A 72 -21.74 -0.50 6.69
N LEU A 73 -22.56 -0.88 7.66
CA LEU A 73 -22.54 -2.21 8.25
C LEU A 73 -22.78 -3.31 7.21
N GLU A 74 -23.70 -3.10 6.28
CA GLU A 74 -23.99 -4.07 5.22
C GLU A 74 -22.75 -4.38 4.36
N GLN A 75 -22.00 -3.36 3.96
CA GLN A 75 -20.77 -3.53 3.18
C GLN A 75 -19.69 -4.26 3.99
N TYR A 76 -19.55 -3.90 5.27
CA TYR A 76 -18.66 -4.56 6.21
C TYR A 76 -19.01 -6.04 6.44
N GLU A 77 -20.29 -6.38 6.59
CA GLU A 77 -20.76 -7.77 6.70
C GLU A 77 -20.57 -8.55 5.39
N SER A 78 -20.83 -7.91 4.24
CA SER A 78 -20.59 -8.53 2.94
C SER A 78 -19.12 -8.88 2.74
N LEU A 79 -18.20 -8.01 3.17
CA LEU A 79 -16.76 -8.32 3.19
C LEU A 79 -16.46 -9.57 4.04
N ARG A 80 -16.99 -9.64 5.27
CA ARG A 80 -16.80 -10.78 6.17
C ARG A 80 -17.33 -12.08 5.58
N ASN A 81 -18.48 -12.03 4.91
CA ASN A 81 -19.07 -13.19 4.25
C ASN A 81 -18.19 -13.68 3.09
N ILE A 82 -17.73 -12.78 2.21
CA ILE A 82 -16.85 -13.15 1.09
C ILE A 82 -15.52 -13.72 1.60
N ALA A 83 -14.94 -13.11 2.63
CA ALA A 83 -13.72 -13.60 3.26
C ALA A 83 -13.91 -14.99 3.88
N SER A 84 -15.04 -15.23 4.54
CA SER A 84 -15.38 -16.55 5.10
C SER A 84 -15.47 -17.63 4.02
N GLU A 85 -16.06 -17.31 2.86
CA GLU A 85 -16.08 -18.22 1.72
C GLU A 85 -14.67 -18.54 1.22
N ILE A 86 -13.79 -17.54 1.08
CA ILE A 86 -12.40 -17.75 0.69
C ILE A 86 -11.66 -18.62 1.72
N HIS A 87 -11.83 -18.34 3.01
CA HIS A 87 -11.18 -19.07 4.09
C HIS A 87 -11.67 -20.52 4.20
N ALA A 88 -12.90 -20.82 3.78
CA ALA A 88 -13.39 -22.20 3.70
C ALA A 88 -12.58 -23.05 2.71
N TYR A 89 -12.11 -22.45 1.61
CA TYR A 89 -11.24 -23.13 0.63
C TYR A 89 -9.76 -23.00 0.98
N ALA A 90 -9.35 -21.86 1.53
CA ALA A 90 -7.97 -21.48 1.79
C ALA A 90 -7.84 -20.79 3.17
N PRO A 91 -7.74 -21.57 4.27
CA PRO A 91 -7.69 -21.01 5.62
C PRO A 91 -6.51 -20.06 5.87
N ASP A 92 -5.44 -20.19 5.08
CA ASP A 92 -4.23 -19.37 5.13
C ASP A 92 -4.28 -18.15 4.18
N ALA A 93 -5.38 -17.94 3.46
CA ALA A 93 -5.55 -16.81 2.57
C ALA A 93 -5.56 -15.49 3.34
N ARG A 94 -4.78 -14.52 2.87
CA ARG A 94 -4.74 -13.18 3.44
C ARG A 94 -5.76 -12.29 2.74
N VAL A 95 -6.58 -11.59 3.51
CA VAL A 95 -7.51 -10.59 2.99
C VAL A 95 -7.01 -9.19 3.35
N LEU A 96 -7.01 -8.29 2.36
CA LEU A 96 -6.71 -6.87 2.52
C LEU A 96 -8.01 -6.05 2.45
N THR A 97 -8.16 -5.16 3.43
CA THR A 97 -9.28 -4.21 3.51
C THR A 97 -8.73 -2.80 3.63
N THR A 98 -9.03 -1.93 2.67
CA THR A 98 -8.78 -0.49 2.80
C THR A 98 -9.91 0.16 3.59
N TYR A 99 -9.59 1.12 4.46
CA TYR A 99 -10.60 1.90 5.18
C TYR A 99 -10.06 3.24 5.68
N TYR A 100 -10.98 4.20 5.78
CA TYR A 100 -10.75 5.51 6.41
C TYR A 100 -11.75 5.80 7.54
N THR A 101 -12.75 4.92 7.73
CA THR A 101 -13.78 5.04 8.76
C THR A 101 -14.33 3.66 9.10
N GLY A 102 -14.90 3.50 10.30
CA GLY A 102 -15.79 2.39 10.61
C GLY A 102 -17.19 2.57 9.99
N PRO A 103 -18.08 1.57 10.13
CA PRO A 103 -19.46 1.63 9.63
C PRO A 103 -20.22 2.84 10.20
N SER A 104 -20.69 3.72 9.32
CA SER A 104 -21.32 5.00 9.69
C SER A 104 -22.71 4.86 10.33
N ASP A 105 -23.44 3.80 9.97
CA ASP A 105 -24.79 3.46 10.42
C ASP A 105 -24.83 2.54 11.64
N ALA A 106 -23.69 1.96 12.02
CA ALA A 106 -23.54 1.16 13.23
C ALA A 106 -22.18 1.43 13.91
N PRO A 107 -21.98 2.62 14.50
CA PRO A 107 -20.67 3.03 15.01
C PRO A 107 -20.09 2.03 16.02
N LEU A 108 -18.83 1.65 15.81
CA LEU A 108 -18.11 0.70 16.67
C LEU A 108 -17.68 1.31 18.02
N ALA A 109 -17.74 2.64 18.14
CA ALA A 109 -17.40 3.39 19.33
C ALA A 109 -18.10 4.78 19.30
N PRO A 110 -18.13 5.52 20.42
CA PRO A 110 -18.80 6.82 20.51
C PRO A 110 -18.25 7.89 19.56
N THR A 111 -16.95 7.89 19.28
CA THR A 111 -16.32 8.85 18.38
C THR A 111 -15.84 8.21 17.08
N ALA A 112 -15.74 9.00 16.01
CA ALA A 112 -15.28 8.51 14.71
C ALA A 112 -13.86 7.93 14.74
N PHE A 113 -12.94 8.56 15.50
CA PHE A 113 -11.57 8.07 15.64
C PHE A 113 -11.50 6.76 16.43
N GLU A 114 -12.23 6.63 17.54
CA GLU A 114 -12.30 5.36 18.27
C GLU A 114 -12.93 4.28 17.40
N ALA A 115 -13.98 4.60 16.62
CA ALA A 115 -14.61 3.64 15.74
C ALA A 115 -13.65 3.17 14.64
N PHE A 116 -12.85 4.07 14.09
CA PHE A 116 -11.77 3.77 13.14
C PHE A 116 -10.71 2.83 13.74
N VAL A 117 -10.29 3.07 14.99
CA VAL A 117 -9.35 2.19 15.73
C VAL A 117 -9.94 0.79 15.98
N LYS A 118 -11.27 0.66 16.14
CA LYS A 118 -11.93 -0.63 16.38
C LYS A 118 -12.22 -1.45 15.13
N VAL A 119 -11.94 -0.94 13.93
CA VAL A 119 -12.15 -1.68 12.67
C VAL A 119 -11.41 -3.03 12.63
N PRO A 120 -10.12 -3.14 13.03
CA PRO A 120 -9.44 -4.42 13.07
C PRO A 120 -10.16 -5.46 13.91
N LYS A 121 -10.55 -5.10 15.15
CA LYS A 121 -11.31 -5.98 16.03
C LYS A 121 -12.64 -6.43 15.42
N PHE A 122 -13.33 -5.55 14.72
CA PHE A 122 -14.60 -5.86 14.09
C PHE A 122 -14.45 -6.79 12.88
N LEU A 123 -13.38 -6.65 12.11
CA LEU A 123 -13.12 -7.45 10.91
C LEU A 123 -12.52 -8.83 11.22
N ARG A 124 -11.93 -9.05 12.39
CA ARG A 124 -11.38 -10.37 12.78
C ARG A 124 -12.42 -11.50 12.73
N PRO A 125 -12.02 -12.74 12.36
CA PRO A 125 -10.70 -13.14 11.83
C PRO A 125 -10.58 -12.96 10.29
N HIS A 126 -11.51 -12.22 9.68
CA HIS A 126 -11.72 -12.22 8.23
C HIS A 126 -10.73 -11.37 7.44
N THR A 127 -9.96 -10.49 8.09
CA THR A 127 -8.95 -9.61 7.47
C THR A 127 -7.59 -9.85 8.10
N GLN A 128 -6.54 -9.90 7.28
CA GLN A 128 -5.15 -10.05 7.73
C GLN A 128 -4.32 -8.81 7.41
N ILE A 129 -4.73 -7.98 6.44
CA ILE A 129 -4.03 -6.77 6.06
C ILE A 129 -4.98 -5.58 6.21
N TYR A 130 -4.78 -4.80 7.27
CA TYR A 130 -5.55 -3.59 7.54
C TYR A 130 -4.86 -2.41 6.86
N CYS A 131 -5.49 -1.81 5.85
CA CYS A 131 -4.88 -0.76 5.05
C CYS A 131 -5.56 0.59 5.30
N THR A 132 -4.89 1.51 6.00
CA THR A 132 -5.50 2.77 6.44
C THR A 132 -5.06 3.98 5.64
N SER A 133 -5.98 4.93 5.45
CA SER A 133 -5.67 6.21 4.79
C SER A 133 -4.73 7.07 5.64
N GLU A 134 -3.61 7.52 5.07
CA GLU A 134 -2.71 8.48 5.73
C GLU A 134 -3.35 9.86 5.94
N TRP A 135 -4.43 10.17 5.20
CA TRP A 135 -5.20 11.39 5.38
C TRP A 135 -5.92 11.43 6.74
N VAL A 136 -6.48 10.29 7.18
CA VAL A 136 -7.15 10.18 8.48
C VAL A 136 -6.15 10.29 9.63
N LEU A 137 -4.97 9.69 9.44
CA LEU A 137 -3.90 9.74 10.45
C LEU A 137 -3.44 11.18 10.70
N GLY A 138 -3.35 12.02 9.66
CA GLY A 138 -2.93 13.41 9.80
C GLY A 138 -1.64 13.53 10.61
N ASN A 139 -1.61 14.38 11.65
CA ASN A 139 -0.51 14.51 12.62
C ASN A 139 -0.65 13.64 13.89
N ARG A 140 -1.62 12.71 13.93
CA ARG A 140 -2.01 12.00 15.15
C ARG A 140 -1.14 10.77 15.38
N GLU A 141 0.08 10.97 15.88
CA GLU A 141 0.95 9.86 16.30
C GLU A 141 0.35 9.03 17.44
N ASP A 142 -0.53 9.62 18.25
CA ASP A 142 -1.33 8.91 19.25
C ASP A 142 -2.30 7.93 18.60
N LEU A 143 -2.99 8.35 17.52
CA LEU A 143 -3.89 7.47 16.77
C LEU A 143 -3.12 6.28 16.13
N VAL A 144 -1.91 6.53 15.64
CA VAL A 144 -1.03 5.46 15.12
C VAL A 144 -0.72 4.44 16.21
N LYS A 145 -0.39 4.89 17.43
CA LYS A 145 -0.13 3.99 18.57
C LYS A 145 -1.37 3.18 18.93
N ASP A 146 -2.55 3.80 18.92
CA ASP A 146 -3.81 3.12 19.20
C ASP A 146 -4.08 2.02 18.16
N ILE A 147 -3.89 2.29 16.87
CA ILE A 147 -4.02 1.28 15.80
C ILE A 147 -3.07 0.11 16.04
N ILE A 148 -1.78 0.40 16.28
CA ILE A 148 -0.77 -0.65 16.52
C ILE A 148 -1.14 -1.51 17.73
N SER A 149 -1.67 -0.89 18.79
CA SER A 149 -2.09 -1.60 20.00
C SER A 149 -3.29 -2.52 19.79
N GLU A 150 -4.13 -2.25 18.79
CA GLU A 150 -5.27 -3.10 18.47
C GLU A 150 -4.89 -4.30 17.63
N LEU A 151 -3.78 -4.27 16.88
CA LEU A 151 -3.33 -5.34 16.00
C LEU A 151 -2.80 -6.55 16.77
N GLN A 152 -2.92 -7.73 16.16
CA GLN A 152 -2.45 -9.02 16.66
C GLN A 152 -1.44 -9.64 15.67
N PRO A 153 -0.16 -9.20 15.67
CA PRO A 153 0.86 -9.72 14.75
C PRO A 153 1.09 -11.24 14.85
N GLU A 154 0.86 -11.82 16.03
CA GLU A 154 0.91 -13.26 16.28
C GLU A 154 -0.12 -14.05 15.47
N ASP A 155 -1.23 -13.41 15.10
CA ASP A 155 -2.28 -13.97 14.24
C ASP A 155 -2.03 -13.66 12.76
N GLY A 156 -0.85 -13.13 12.42
CA GLY A 156 -0.45 -12.78 11.06
C GLY A 156 -1.03 -11.46 10.56
N GLU A 157 -1.48 -10.59 11.46
CA GLU A 157 -2.00 -9.28 11.10
C GLU A 157 -0.90 -8.31 10.65
N GLU A 158 -1.13 -7.65 9.52
CA GLU A 158 -0.29 -6.63 8.92
C GLU A 158 -1.03 -5.29 8.90
N TRP A 159 -0.29 -4.19 9.09
CA TRP A 159 -0.83 -2.84 8.94
C TRP A 159 -0.15 -2.12 7.80
N TRP A 160 -0.93 -1.77 6.80
CA TRP A 160 -0.49 -1.03 5.63
C TRP A 160 -1.11 0.36 5.67
N THR A 161 -0.45 1.31 5.02
CA THR A 161 -1.04 2.62 4.76
C THR A 161 -1.19 2.86 3.26
N TYR A 162 -1.98 3.86 2.88
CA TYR A 162 -2.05 4.34 1.50
C TYR A 162 -2.24 5.85 1.45
N VAL A 163 -1.81 6.41 0.32
CA VAL A 163 -2.15 7.76 -0.11
C VAL A 163 -2.98 7.70 -1.39
N CYS A 164 -3.79 8.73 -1.62
CA CYS A 164 -4.63 8.90 -2.80
C CYS A 164 -4.70 10.41 -3.11
N MET A 165 -5.89 10.95 -3.33
CA MET A 165 -6.11 12.39 -3.47
C MET A 165 -5.69 13.20 -2.24
N GLY A 166 -5.61 12.54 -1.08
CA GLY A 166 -5.02 13.07 0.14
C GLY A 166 -4.03 12.08 0.77
N PRO A 167 -3.23 12.53 1.75
CA PRO A 167 -3.18 13.92 2.24
C PRO A 167 -2.46 14.87 1.25
N SER A 168 -2.63 16.18 1.41
CA SER A 168 -2.01 17.21 0.56
C SER A 168 -0.91 17.93 1.33
N ASP A 169 -0.17 18.82 0.65
CA ASP A 169 0.83 19.69 1.29
C ASP A 169 0.24 20.35 2.56
N PRO A 170 0.97 20.34 3.70
CA PRO A 170 2.39 19.98 3.87
C PRO A 170 2.70 18.48 4.02
N HIS A 171 1.72 17.59 3.95
CA HIS A 171 1.92 16.15 4.13
C HIS A 171 2.55 15.50 2.89
N PRO A 172 3.33 14.41 3.07
CA PRO A 172 3.90 13.69 1.94
C PRO A 172 2.83 12.95 1.13
N ASN A 173 2.94 13.01 -0.20
CA ASN A 173 2.13 12.24 -1.16
C ASN A 173 2.91 12.15 -2.49
N TRP A 174 2.37 11.54 -3.54
CA TRP A 174 2.98 11.34 -4.86
C TRP A 174 2.35 12.17 -5.99
N HIS A 175 1.68 13.26 -5.63
CA HIS A 175 1.12 14.21 -6.60
C HIS A 175 2.22 14.85 -7.45
N LEU A 176 1.88 15.21 -8.69
CA LEU A 176 2.82 15.73 -9.69
C LEU A 176 3.50 17.03 -9.25
N GLY A 177 2.78 17.91 -8.55
CA GLY A 177 3.29 19.22 -8.11
C GLY A 177 4.19 19.19 -6.87
N MET A 178 4.35 18.03 -6.24
CA MET A 178 5.14 17.89 -5.01
C MET A 178 6.64 17.72 -5.28
N ARG A 179 7.46 18.10 -4.30
CA ARG A 179 8.91 17.96 -4.36
C ARG A 179 9.32 16.49 -4.27
N GLY A 180 10.48 16.17 -4.85
CA GLY A 180 11.03 14.80 -4.78
C GLY A 180 11.27 14.28 -3.36
N THR A 181 11.52 15.16 -2.38
CA THR A 181 11.62 14.75 -0.97
C THR A 181 10.26 14.43 -0.35
N GLN A 182 9.19 15.12 -0.75
CA GLN A 182 7.82 14.77 -0.33
C GLN A 182 7.45 13.37 -0.82
N HIS A 183 7.87 13.03 -2.06
CA HIS A 183 7.64 11.68 -2.59
C HIS A 183 8.37 10.59 -1.78
N ARG A 184 9.59 10.87 -1.30
CA ARG A 184 10.37 9.95 -0.45
C ARG A 184 9.79 9.84 0.96
N ALA A 185 9.31 10.97 1.51
CA ALA A 185 8.81 11.08 2.87
C ALA A 185 7.56 10.22 3.14
N VAL A 186 6.82 9.83 2.10
CA VAL A 186 5.77 8.80 2.23
C VAL A 186 6.35 7.54 2.84
N MET A 187 7.45 7.00 2.29
CA MET A 187 8.04 5.76 2.83
C MET A 187 8.72 5.98 4.20
N TRP A 188 9.27 7.17 4.46
CA TRP A 188 9.82 7.50 5.78
C TRP A 188 8.73 7.49 6.85
N ARG A 189 7.53 7.99 6.53
CA ARG A 189 6.35 7.91 7.39
C ARG A 189 5.99 6.47 7.68
N VAL A 190 5.76 5.65 6.64
CA VAL A 190 5.40 4.23 6.81
C VAL A 190 6.41 3.53 7.72
N TRP A 191 7.71 3.79 7.51
CA TRP A 191 8.75 3.21 8.34
C TRP A 191 8.73 3.75 9.78
N LYS A 192 8.66 5.06 10.01
CA LYS A 192 8.63 5.66 11.37
C LYS A 192 7.42 5.18 12.16
N GLU A 193 6.26 5.14 11.52
CA GLU A 193 4.99 4.80 12.16
C GLU A 193 4.83 3.28 12.37
N GLY A 194 5.64 2.43 11.73
CA GLY A 194 5.62 0.98 11.97
C GLY A 194 4.74 0.19 11.00
N GLY A 195 4.35 0.79 9.87
CA GLY A 195 3.65 0.10 8.79
C GLY A 195 4.50 -1.03 8.19
N THR A 196 3.85 -2.16 7.90
CA THR A 196 4.47 -3.35 7.33
C THR A 196 4.38 -3.39 5.80
N GLY A 197 3.49 -2.58 5.21
CA GLY A 197 3.35 -2.40 3.78
C GLY A 197 2.70 -1.06 3.40
N PHE A 198 2.59 -0.83 2.11
CA PHE A 198 2.02 0.38 1.53
C PHE A 198 1.26 0.03 0.25
N LEU A 199 0.08 0.59 0.09
CA LEU A 199 -0.75 0.43 -1.10
C LEU A 199 -0.80 1.73 -1.88
N TYR A 200 -0.63 1.66 -3.21
CA TYR A 200 -0.95 2.78 -4.08
C TYR A 200 -2.03 2.35 -5.07
N TRP A 201 -3.07 3.17 -5.18
CA TRP A 201 -4.29 2.78 -5.86
C TRP A 201 -4.14 2.67 -7.38
N GLY A 202 -3.08 3.22 -8.00
CA GLY A 202 -2.88 3.12 -9.44
C GLY A 202 -1.52 3.64 -9.92
N ALA A 203 -0.98 3.05 -10.99
CA ALA A 203 0.30 3.49 -11.58
C ALA A 203 0.17 4.03 -13.02
N ASN A 204 -0.99 3.85 -13.65
CA ASN A 204 -1.25 4.20 -15.06
C ASN A 204 -2.75 4.55 -15.28
N CYS A 205 -3.40 5.08 -14.25
CA CYS A 205 -4.83 5.38 -14.24
C CYS A 205 -5.13 6.74 -14.89
N TYR A 206 -4.85 6.85 -16.20
CA TYR A 206 -5.23 8.00 -17.01
C TYR A 206 -6.76 8.15 -17.13
N GLU A 207 -7.17 9.32 -17.61
CA GLU A 207 -8.53 9.55 -18.10
C GLU A 207 -8.84 8.59 -19.25
N LYS A 208 -10.08 8.09 -19.31
CA LYS A 208 -10.45 7.12 -20.34
C LYS A 208 -10.48 7.80 -21.71
N ALA A 209 -9.64 7.34 -22.63
CA ALA A 209 -9.73 7.75 -24.02
C ALA A 209 -11.02 7.22 -24.67
N THR A 210 -11.77 8.08 -25.37
CA THR A 210 -12.95 7.65 -26.15
C THR A 210 -12.63 7.37 -27.62
N VAL A 211 -11.55 7.96 -28.16
CA VAL A 211 -10.97 7.63 -29.46
C VAL A 211 -9.44 7.41 -29.37
N PRO A 212 -8.83 6.60 -30.27
CA PRO A 212 -7.39 6.31 -30.22
C PRO A 212 -6.46 7.52 -30.32
N SER A 213 -6.92 8.62 -30.93
CA SER A 213 -6.17 9.85 -31.13
C SER A 213 -6.30 10.86 -29.99
N GLU A 214 -7.00 10.52 -28.91
CA GLU A 214 -7.17 11.43 -27.78
C GLU A 214 -5.84 11.69 -27.07
N GLU A 215 -5.70 12.94 -26.64
CA GLU A 215 -4.58 13.36 -25.80
C GLU A 215 -4.64 12.63 -24.45
N ILE A 216 -3.49 12.18 -23.99
CA ILE A 216 -3.35 11.59 -22.66
C ILE A 216 -3.60 12.67 -21.59
N ARG A 217 -4.58 12.43 -20.74
CA ARG A 217 -4.98 13.35 -19.68
C ARG A 217 -5.02 12.66 -18.32
N PHE A 218 -4.67 13.39 -17.28
CA PHE A 218 -4.95 12.95 -15.91
C PHE A 218 -6.46 12.91 -15.68
N ARG A 219 -6.92 11.99 -14.83
CA ARG A 219 -8.32 11.86 -14.46
C ARG A 219 -8.83 13.16 -13.83
N ARG A 220 -10.03 13.58 -14.22
CA ARG A 220 -10.69 14.74 -13.60
C ARG A 220 -11.09 14.43 -12.16
N GLY A 221 -11.02 15.45 -11.30
CA GLY A 221 -11.41 15.34 -9.88
C GLY A 221 -10.32 14.80 -8.95
N LEU A 222 -9.14 14.47 -9.48
CA LEU A 222 -7.98 14.05 -8.70
C LEU A 222 -6.84 15.07 -8.81
N PRO A 223 -5.96 15.18 -7.80
CA PRO A 223 -4.74 15.96 -7.92
C PRO A 223 -3.92 15.53 -9.14
N PRO A 224 -3.27 16.46 -9.87
CA PRO A 224 -2.49 16.11 -11.05
C PRO A 224 -1.46 15.00 -10.76
N GLY A 225 -1.45 13.97 -11.60
CA GLY A 225 -0.55 12.83 -11.51
C GLY A 225 -0.91 11.77 -10.46
N ASP A 226 -1.96 11.96 -9.64
CA ASP A 226 -2.43 10.89 -8.76
C ASP A 226 -2.96 9.70 -9.57
N GLY A 227 -2.57 8.49 -9.20
CA GLY A 227 -2.81 7.25 -9.96
C GLY A 227 -1.92 7.04 -11.19
N VAL A 228 -0.92 7.91 -11.43
CA VAL A 228 -0.06 7.83 -12.62
C VAL A 228 1.41 7.92 -12.22
N LEU A 229 2.20 6.87 -12.47
CA LEU A 229 3.65 6.79 -12.21
C LEU A 229 4.45 6.35 -13.44
N PHE A 230 3.80 5.74 -14.43
CA PHE A 230 4.36 5.40 -15.74
C PHE A 230 3.69 6.22 -16.83
N TYR A 231 4.45 6.53 -17.88
CA TYR A 231 3.94 7.22 -19.06
C TYR A 231 4.14 6.39 -20.34
N PRO A 232 3.27 6.52 -21.35
CA PRO A 232 3.48 5.87 -22.64
C PRO A 232 4.80 6.33 -23.28
N GLY A 233 5.62 5.37 -23.72
CA GLY A 233 6.95 5.65 -24.25
C GLY A 233 6.93 6.41 -25.57
N GLU A 234 5.84 6.27 -26.31
CA GLU A 234 5.60 6.88 -27.62
C GLU A 234 5.47 8.40 -27.54
N VAL A 235 5.16 8.93 -26.36
CA VAL A 235 5.13 10.38 -26.10
C VAL A 235 6.55 10.97 -26.08
N PHE A 236 7.56 10.15 -25.77
CA PHE A 236 8.93 10.61 -25.54
C PHE A 236 9.95 10.02 -26.54
N SER A 237 9.57 8.97 -27.27
CA SER A 237 10.46 8.23 -28.18
C SER A 237 9.66 7.40 -29.19
N SER A 238 10.32 6.67 -30.08
CA SER A 238 9.69 5.66 -30.94
C SER A 238 9.41 4.32 -30.24
N SER A 239 9.71 4.20 -28.95
CA SER A 239 9.53 2.98 -28.18
C SER A 239 8.10 2.83 -27.67
N HIS A 240 7.55 1.62 -27.79
CA HIS A 240 6.28 1.23 -27.16
C HIS A 240 6.42 0.81 -25.69
N VAL A 241 7.62 0.92 -25.12
CA VAL A 241 7.89 0.55 -23.73
C VAL A 241 7.50 1.72 -22.81
N PRO A 242 6.69 1.50 -21.76
CA PRO A 242 6.38 2.55 -20.79
C PRO A 242 7.63 3.14 -20.15
N VAL A 243 7.63 4.46 -19.94
CA VAL A 243 8.73 5.17 -19.26
C VAL A 243 8.36 5.47 -17.81
N ALA A 244 9.31 5.29 -16.91
CA ALA A 244 9.16 5.64 -15.50
C ALA A 244 9.13 7.16 -15.32
N SER A 245 8.31 7.63 -14.38
CA SER A 245 8.33 9.02 -13.96
C SER A 245 9.47 9.32 -13.00
N LEU A 246 9.90 10.59 -12.93
CA LEU A 246 10.80 11.03 -11.86
C LEU A 246 10.24 10.73 -10.47
N ARG A 247 8.91 10.74 -10.31
CA ARG A 247 8.22 10.41 -9.05
C ARG A 247 8.46 8.96 -8.67
N LEU A 248 8.33 8.03 -9.61
CA LEU A 248 8.64 6.62 -9.38
C LEU A 248 10.10 6.42 -8.95
N GLU A 249 11.04 7.14 -9.56
CA GLU A 249 12.45 7.11 -9.16
C GLU A 249 12.69 7.69 -7.75
N ARG A 250 11.89 8.68 -7.33
CA ARG A 250 11.92 9.20 -5.95
C ARG A 250 11.28 8.22 -4.97
N ILE A 251 10.22 7.51 -5.35
CA ILE A 251 9.64 6.42 -4.55
C ILE A 251 10.70 5.33 -4.32
N LEU A 252 11.38 4.90 -5.38
CA LEU A 252 12.50 3.95 -5.27
C LEU A 252 13.59 4.46 -4.31
N SER A 253 13.94 5.75 -4.40
CA SER A 253 14.91 6.35 -3.49
C SER A 253 14.45 6.33 -2.02
N GLY A 254 13.17 6.60 -1.77
CA GLY A 254 12.56 6.50 -0.43
C GLY A 254 12.52 5.06 0.10
N LEU A 255 12.25 4.09 -0.77
CA LEU A 255 12.35 2.67 -0.45
C LEU A 255 13.78 2.25 -0.09
N GLN A 256 14.78 2.75 -0.80
CA GLN A 256 16.18 2.48 -0.46
C GLN A 256 16.59 3.09 0.89
N ASP A 257 16.08 4.29 1.23
CA ASP A 257 16.35 4.92 2.53
C ASP A 257 15.87 4.06 3.70
N ILE A 258 14.66 3.53 3.60
CA ILE A 258 14.10 2.69 4.66
C ILE A 258 14.79 1.33 4.75
N GLU A 259 15.35 0.80 3.65
CA GLU A 259 16.14 -0.43 3.70
C GLU A 259 17.50 -0.19 4.40
N TYR A 260 18.12 0.98 4.23
CA TYR A 260 19.29 1.36 5.05
C TYR A 260 18.92 1.47 6.53
N LEU A 261 17.80 2.13 6.86
CA LEU A 261 17.32 2.24 8.23
C LEU A 261 16.98 0.88 8.84
N ARG A 262 16.41 -0.05 8.07
CA ARG A 262 16.17 -1.43 8.50
C ARG A 262 17.47 -2.18 8.78
N LEU A 263 18.48 -2.04 7.93
CA LEU A 263 19.79 -2.65 8.15
C LEU A 263 20.47 -2.08 9.41
N PHE A 264 20.35 -0.78 9.64
CA PHE A 264 20.86 -0.14 10.85
C PHE A 264 20.11 -0.65 12.09
N SER A 265 18.77 -0.63 12.06
CA SER A 265 17.95 -1.07 13.18
C SER A 265 18.06 -2.58 13.48
N SER A 266 18.39 -3.43 12.51
CA SER A 266 18.61 -4.85 12.77
C SER A 266 19.90 -5.12 13.56
N ARG A 267 20.86 -4.19 13.55
CA ARG A 267 22.11 -4.28 14.32
C ARG A 267 22.02 -3.55 15.67
N TYR A 268 21.40 -2.38 15.66
CA TYR A 268 21.45 -1.47 16.80
C TYR A 268 20.16 -1.35 17.59
N GLY A 269 19.02 -1.77 17.01
CA GLY A 269 17.72 -1.60 17.62
C GLY A 269 16.84 -0.60 16.87
N ARG A 270 15.52 -0.71 17.11
CA ARG A 270 14.51 0.12 16.48
C ARG A 270 14.61 1.58 16.93
N ASP A 271 14.85 1.79 18.23
CA ASP A 271 14.88 3.12 18.86
C ASP A 271 16.06 3.94 18.35
N GLU A 272 17.21 3.30 18.11
CA GLU A 272 18.41 3.89 17.54
C GLU A 272 18.17 4.36 16.10
N GLY A 273 17.41 3.59 15.31
CA GLY A 273 17.03 3.99 13.96
C GLY A 273 16.06 5.18 13.96
N LEU A 274 15.12 5.23 14.90
CA LEU A 274 14.22 6.37 15.08
C LEU A 274 15.00 7.62 15.50
N ALA A 275 15.89 7.48 16.49
CA ALA A 275 16.78 8.55 16.94
C ALA A 275 17.68 9.07 15.81
N LEU A 276 18.12 8.19 14.88
CA LEU A 276 18.90 8.60 13.73
C LEU A 276 18.11 9.47 12.74
N LEU A 277 16.85 9.12 12.45
CA LEU A 277 15.97 9.95 11.61
C LEU A 277 15.79 11.36 12.18
N GLU A 278 15.60 11.45 13.50
CA GLU A 278 15.43 12.71 14.22
C GLU A 278 16.73 13.51 14.27
N LYS A 279 17.84 12.86 14.68
CA LYS A 279 19.18 13.46 14.76
C LYS A 279 19.62 14.09 13.44
N THR A 280 19.33 13.42 12.32
CA THR A 280 19.73 13.87 10.99
C THR A 280 18.76 14.89 10.40
N GLY A 281 17.55 15.01 10.96
CA GLY A 281 16.50 15.89 10.45
C GLY A 281 15.81 15.38 9.19
N VAL A 282 15.94 14.09 8.87
CA VAL A 282 15.31 13.49 7.67
C VAL A 282 13.78 13.51 7.82
N TYR A 283 13.26 12.98 8.92
CA TYR A 283 11.82 12.88 9.15
C TYR A 283 11.50 12.86 10.65
N LEU A 284 10.69 13.82 11.11
CA LEU A 284 10.18 13.88 12.48
C LEU A 284 8.67 13.58 12.53
N GLY A 285 7.94 13.94 11.48
CA GLY A 285 6.50 13.70 11.36
C GLY A 285 5.95 14.19 10.03
N PRO A 286 4.64 14.03 9.79
CA PRO A 286 4.07 14.23 8.46
C PRO A 286 4.08 15.68 7.98
N GLU A 287 4.30 16.66 8.85
CA GLU A 287 4.53 18.07 8.47
C GLU A 287 5.97 18.56 8.76
N ARG A 288 6.84 17.68 9.28
CA ARG A 288 8.18 18.03 9.73
C ARG A 288 9.20 17.04 9.20
N TYR A 289 9.72 17.32 8.01
CA TYR A 289 10.72 16.49 7.32
C TYR A 289 11.57 17.35 6.39
N THR A 290 12.71 16.82 5.95
CA THR A 290 13.63 17.59 5.12
C THR A 290 13.05 17.88 3.73
N HIS A 291 13.22 19.12 3.25
CA HIS A 291 13.08 19.47 1.83
C HIS A 291 14.40 19.46 1.07
N GLU A 292 15.51 19.32 1.78
CA GLU A 292 16.87 19.34 1.26
C GLU A 292 17.48 17.92 1.24
N HIS A 293 18.49 17.75 0.39
CA HIS A 293 19.17 16.47 0.23
C HIS A 293 20.12 16.14 1.42
N MET A 294 20.77 17.15 1.99
CA MET A 294 21.87 16.98 2.96
C MET A 294 21.51 16.09 4.18
N PRO A 295 20.35 16.24 4.85
CA PRO A 295 19.94 15.34 5.94
C PRO A 295 19.98 13.85 5.58
N ILE A 296 19.59 13.52 4.35
CA ILE A 296 19.53 12.13 3.87
C ILE A 296 20.95 11.57 3.69
N ASP A 297 21.86 12.38 3.15
CA ASP A 297 23.27 11.98 2.98
C ASP A 297 23.97 11.83 4.33
N MET A 298 23.67 12.72 5.29
CA MET A 298 24.15 12.59 6.66
C MET A 298 23.66 11.28 7.29
N MET A 299 22.37 10.95 7.16
CA MET A 299 21.81 9.67 7.63
C MET A 299 22.51 8.48 6.99
N ARG A 300 22.68 8.47 5.67
CA ARG A 300 23.37 7.38 4.97
C ARG A 300 24.84 7.27 5.39
N GLY A 301 25.53 8.39 5.60
CA GLY A 301 26.91 8.44 6.09
C GLY A 301 27.07 7.88 7.51
N GLU A 302 26.16 8.24 8.41
CA GLU A 302 26.10 7.69 9.78
C GLU A 302 25.87 6.16 9.75
N ILE A 303 24.92 5.68 8.93
CA ILE A 303 24.67 4.24 8.76
C ILE A 303 25.91 3.54 8.21
N PHE A 304 26.55 4.10 7.17
CA PHE A 304 27.75 3.53 6.58
C PHE A 304 28.88 3.41 7.62
N ASN A 305 29.14 4.48 8.37
CA ASN A 305 30.21 4.50 9.37
C ASN A 305 29.94 3.50 10.50
N ALA A 306 28.68 3.38 10.94
CA ALA A 306 28.30 2.44 11.98
C ALA A 306 28.29 0.98 11.50
N CYS A 307 27.94 0.70 10.24
CA CYS A 307 27.78 -0.68 9.75
C CYS A 307 29.02 -1.26 9.05
N ARG A 308 30.10 -0.48 8.90
CA ARG A 308 31.34 -0.93 8.24
C ARG A 308 32.20 -1.84 9.12
N SER A 309 32.06 -1.74 10.45
CA SER A 309 32.66 -2.68 11.42
C SER A 309 31.89 -4.00 11.47
#